data_AF-A0A2N7XTF9-F1
#
_entry.id   AF-A0A2N7XTF9-F1
#
_cell.length_a   1.000
_cell.length_b   1.000
_cell.length_c   1.000
_cell.angle_alpha   90.00
_cell.angle_beta   90.00
_cell.angle_gamma   90.00
#
_symmetry.space_group_name_H-M   'P 1'
#
loop_
_entity.id
_entity.type
_entity.pdbx_description
1 polymer ?
#
loop_
_entity_poly.entity_id
_entity_poly.type
_entity_poly.pdbx_seq_one_letter_code
_entity_poly.pdbx_strand_id
1 'polypeptide(L)'
;TTARAALALSQAKKAQAASTVSGTDVSSNPQVLAAIADVRRAAIDASHMKIVAPVTGIVAQRTVQLGQLVAAGTPLMAVVPLDSVW
;
A
#
# COMPACT_ATOMS: atom_id res chain seq x y z
N THR A 1 -36.83 19.39 -26.92
CA THR A 1 -36.76 19.28 -25.43
C THR A 1 -35.53 18.52 -24.94
N THR A 2 -35.02 17.55 -25.72
CA THR A 2 -33.81 16.76 -25.42
C THR A 2 -32.52 17.59 -25.30
N ALA A 3 -32.29 18.56 -26.19
CA ALA A 3 -31.08 19.41 -26.15
C ALA A 3 -30.95 20.23 -24.85
N ARG A 4 -32.08 20.70 -24.30
CA ARG A 4 -32.11 21.48 -23.05
C ARG A 4 -31.85 20.59 -21.82
N ALA A 5 -32.39 19.37 -21.83
CA ALA A 5 -32.10 18.38 -20.81
C ALA A 5 -30.62 17.93 -20.82
N ALA A 6 -30.03 17.76 -22.00
CA ALA A 6 -28.61 17.44 -22.15
C ALA A 6 -27.69 18.56 -21.63
N LEU A 7 -28.07 19.83 -21.86
CA LEU A 7 -27.35 20.98 -21.32
C LEU A 7 -27.43 21.03 -19.79
N ALA A 8 -28.61 20.84 -19.21
CA ALA A 8 -28.82 20.81 -17.77
C ALA A 8 -28.02 19.68 -17.10
N LEU A 9 -28.00 18.48 -17.70
CA LEU A 9 -27.19 17.36 -17.23
C LEU A 9 -25.69 17.70 -17.24
N SER A 10 -25.22 18.34 -18.30
CA SER A 10 -23.81 18.73 -18.44
C SER A 10 -23.40 19.81 -17.43
N GLN A 11 -24.29 20.75 -17.15
CA GLN A 11 -24.08 21.79 -16.13
C GLN A 11 -24.09 21.20 -14.71
N ALA A 12 -25.01 20.29 -14.41
CA ALA A 12 -25.04 19.58 -13.12
C ALA A 12 -23.76 18.76 -12.89
N LYS A 13 -23.30 18.03 -13.92
CA LYS A 13 -22.02 17.31 -13.88
C LYS A 13 -20.83 18.24 -13.64
N LYS A 14 -20.80 19.40 -14.32
CA LYS A 14 -19.76 20.42 -14.11
C LYS A 14 -19.78 20.97 -12.69
N ALA A 15 -20.97 21.29 -12.15
CA ALA A 15 -21.11 21.80 -10.79
C ALA A 15 -20.68 20.78 -9.74
N GLN A 16 -21.03 19.50 -9.93
CA GLN A 16 -20.63 18.40 -9.05
C GLN A 16 -19.12 18.12 -9.10
N ALA A 17 -18.51 18.17 -10.29
CA ALA A 17 -17.06 18.08 -10.43
C ALA A 17 -16.37 19.28 -9.78
N ALA A 18 -16.90 20.49 -9.99
CA ALA A 18 -16.37 21.70 -9.39
C ALA A 18 -16.48 21.68 -7.86
N SER A 19 -17.57 21.18 -7.27
CA SER A 19 -17.71 21.08 -5.80
C SER A 19 -16.76 20.05 -5.18
N THR A 20 -16.26 19.10 -5.95
CA THR A 20 -15.27 18.10 -5.49
C THR A 20 -13.87 18.71 -5.37
N VAL A 21 -13.62 19.84 -6.04
CA VAL A 21 -12.30 20.52 -6.11
C VAL A 21 -12.34 21.92 -5.50
N SER A 22 -13.51 22.57 -5.43
CA SER A 22 -13.67 23.94 -4.95
C SER A 22 -13.54 24.01 -3.44
N GLY A 23 -12.53 24.73 -2.95
CA GLY A 23 -12.30 24.97 -1.52
C GLY A 23 -11.36 23.98 -0.85
N THR A 24 -10.83 22.98 -1.56
CA THR A 24 -9.75 22.12 -1.06
C THR A 24 -8.42 22.58 -1.63
N ASP A 25 -7.47 22.89 -0.77
CA ASP A 25 -6.06 22.99 -1.16
C ASP A 25 -5.56 21.59 -1.59
N VAL A 26 -4.47 21.51 -2.36
CA VAL A 26 -3.88 20.23 -2.78
C VAL A 26 -3.63 19.33 -1.57
N SER A 27 -3.29 19.93 -0.42
CA SER A 27 -3.05 19.26 0.85
C SER A 27 -4.30 18.72 1.55
N SER A 28 -5.49 19.30 1.30
CA SER A 28 -6.74 18.91 1.95
C SER A 28 -7.70 18.16 1.01
N ASN A 29 -7.30 17.94 -0.24
CA ASN A 29 -8.12 17.21 -1.20
C ASN A 29 -8.14 15.71 -0.83
N PRO A 30 -9.34 15.10 -0.65
CA PRO A 30 -9.45 13.70 -0.25
C PRO A 30 -8.83 12.72 -1.24
N GLN A 31 -8.81 13.03 -2.54
CA GLN A 31 -8.13 12.19 -3.55
C GLN A 31 -6.61 12.20 -3.37
N VAL A 32 -6.04 13.35 -3.01
CA VAL A 32 -4.60 13.49 -2.75
C VAL A 32 -4.23 12.77 -1.45
N LEU A 33 -5.03 12.91 -0.40
CA LEU A 33 -4.83 12.19 0.86
C LEU A 33 -4.89 10.67 0.68
N ALA A 34 -5.84 10.17 -0.12
CA ALA A 34 -5.91 8.75 -0.48
C ALA A 34 -4.65 8.29 -1.24
N ALA A 35 -4.23 9.04 -2.26
CA ALA A 35 -3.01 8.72 -3.01
C ALA A 35 -1.75 8.73 -2.13
N ILE A 36 -1.64 9.66 -1.17
CA ILE A 36 -0.55 9.67 -0.19
C ILE A 36 -0.58 8.41 0.68
N ALA A 37 -1.76 7.99 1.14
CA ALA A 37 -1.91 6.78 1.93
C ALA A 37 -1.53 5.53 1.13
N ASP A 38 -1.91 5.46 -0.15
CA ASP A 38 -1.56 4.35 -1.05
C ASP A 38 -0.05 4.25 -1.27
N VAL A 39 0.63 5.38 -1.50
CA VAL A 39 2.09 5.41 -1.65
C VAL A 39 2.79 4.96 -0.36
N ARG A 40 2.32 5.41 0.80
CA ARG A 40 2.87 4.99 2.10
C ARG A 40 2.69 3.49 2.33
N ARG A 41 1.52 2.95 2.00
CA ARG A 41 1.24 1.52 2.10
C ARG A 41 2.16 0.71 1.18
N ALA A 42 2.29 1.11 -0.08
CA ALA A 42 3.18 0.46 -1.04
C ALA A 42 4.65 0.47 -0.57
N ALA A 43 5.09 1.55 0.07
CA ALA A 43 6.44 1.63 0.64
C ALA A 43 6.65 0.63 1.79
N ILE A 44 5.66 0.45 2.67
CA ILE A 44 5.70 -0.56 3.74
C ILE A 44 5.74 -1.97 3.14
N ASP A 45 4.86 -2.25 2.18
CA ASP A 45 4.80 -3.56 1.52
C ASP A 45 6.14 -3.90 0.82
N ALA A 46 6.75 -2.92 0.14
CA ALA A 46 8.06 -3.07 -0.46
C ALA A 46 9.16 -3.32 0.60
N SER A 47 9.08 -2.68 1.77
CA SER A 47 10.03 -2.91 2.86
C SER A 47 9.96 -4.35 3.40
N HIS A 48 8.76 -4.95 3.43
CA HIS A 48 8.56 -6.33 3.85
C HIS A 48 9.07 -7.37 2.82
N MET A 49 9.41 -6.96 1.59
CA MET A 49 10.00 -7.86 0.60
C MET A 49 11.49 -8.17 0.88
N LYS A 50 12.14 -7.39 1.75
CA LYS A 50 13.51 -7.66 2.20
C LYS A 50 13.49 -8.33 3.57
N ILE A 51 13.53 -9.67 3.56
CA ILE A 51 13.58 -10.45 4.79
C ILE A 51 15.00 -10.45 5.35
N VAL A 52 15.15 -9.92 6.56
CA VAL A 52 16.41 -9.88 7.31
C VAL A 52 16.28 -10.69 8.61
N ALA A 53 17.40 -11.18 9.14
CA ALA A 53 17.40 -11.85 10.43
C ALA A 53 17.08 -10.85 11.56
N PRO A 54 16.15 -11.15 12.48
CA PRO A 54 15.80 -10.25 13.59
C PRO A 54 16.87 -10.22 14.69
N VAL A 55 17.70 -11.26 14.80
CA VAL A 55 18.73 -11.42 15.82
C VAL A 55 19.98 -12.06 15.22
N THR A 56 21.13 -11.84 15.86
CA THR A 56 22.39 -12.52 15.52
C THR A 56 22.31 -13.98 15.94
N GLY A 57 22.70 -14.90 15.04
CA GLY A 57 22.62 -16.33 15.31
C GLY A 57 22.94 -17.17 14.09
N ILE A 58 22.76 -18.49 14.23
CA ILE A 58 22.93 -19.45 13.14
C ILE A 58 21.58 -19.69 12.46
N VAL A 59 21.58 -19.66 11.13
CA VAL A 59 20.41 -20.04 10.33
C VAL A 59 20.30 -21.56 10.27
N ALA A 60 19.16 -22.09 10.71
CA ALA A 60 18.77 -23.48 10.59
C ALA A 60 17.49 -23.62 9.74
N GLN A 61 17.23 -24.81 9.20
CA GLN A 61 15.98 -25.17 8.51
C GLN A 61 15.54 -24.18 7.42
N ARG A 62 16.40 -23.90 6.43
CA ARG A 62 15.99 -23.10 5.27
C ARG A 62 15.12 -23.95 4.33
N THR A 63 13.81 -23.73 4.37
CA THR A 63 12.84 -24.55 3.64
C THR A 63 12.47 -23.97 2.26
N VAL A 64 12.92 -22.74 1.95
CA VAL A 64 12.55 -22.06 0.70
C VAL A 64 13.59 -22.14 -0.40
N GLN A 65 13.08 -22.21 -1.63
CA GLN A 65 13.86 -22.24 -2.86
C GLN A 65 13.66 -20.97 -3.69
N LEU A 66 14.68 -20.59 -4.46
CA LEU A 66 14.61 -19.45 -5.38
C LEU A 66 13.50 -19.68 -6.42
N GLY A 67 12.69 -18.66 -6.67
CA GLY A 67 11.55 -18.73 -7.60
C GLY A 67 10.26 -19.27 -6.98
N GLN A 68 10.28 -19.70 -5.71
CA GLN A 68 9.08 -20.13 -4.99
C GLN A 68 8.25 -18.91 -4.56
N LEU A 69 6.94 -18.94 -4.85
CA LEU A 69 5.99 -17.97 -4.31
C LEU A 69 5.70 -18.32 -2.84
N VAL A 70 5.83 -17.34 -1.94
CA VAL A 70 5.60 -17.50 -0.50
C VAL A 70 4.50 -16.56 -0.03
N ALA A 71 3.62 -17.06 0.83
CA ALA A 71 2.55 -16.26 1.44
C ALA A 71 3.01 -15.66 2.78
N ALA A 72 2.39 -14.54 3.18
CA ALA A 72 2.64 -13.95 4.50
C ALA A 72 2.41 -14.97 5.62
N GLY A 73 3.32 -15.01 6.60
CA GLY A 73 3.29 -15.96 7.71
C GLY A 73 3.86 -17.35 7.40
N THR A 74 4.30 -17.63 6.16
CA THR A 74 4.98 -18.89 5.83
C THR A 74 6.37 -18.90 6.48
N PRO A 75 6.71 -19.90 7.30
CA PRO A 75 8.05 -19.99 7.89
C PRO A 75 9.09 -20.31 6.80
N LEU A 76 10.15 -19.50 6.72
CA LEU A 76 11.19 -19.61 5.68
C LEU A 76 12.49 -20.23 6.20
N MET A 77 12.85 -19.86 7.43
CA MET A 77 14.11 -20.20 8.11
C MET A 77 13.95 -20.03 9.62
N ALA A 78 14.75 -20.75 10.39
CA ALA A 78 14.90 -20.55 11.82
C ALA A 78 16.25 -19.88 12.12
N VAL A 79 16.30 -18.96 13.08
CA VAL A 79 17.55 -18.34 13.56
C VAL A 79 17.74 -18.74 15.02
N VAL A 80 18.86 -19.40 15.33
CA VAL A 80 19.22 -19.83 16.68
C VAL A 80 20.24 -18.85 17.25
N PRO A 81 19.90 -18.06 18.29
CA PRO A 81 20.86 -17.14 18.91
C PRO A 81 21.94 -17.92 19.67
N LEU A 82 23.19 -17.49 19.55
CA LEU A 82 24.34 -18.14 20.20
C LEU A 82 24.61 -17.61 21.62
N ASP A 83 24.10 -16.42 21.93
CA ASP A 83 24.41 -15.72 23.19
C ASP A 83 23.39 -16.04 24.31
N SER A 84 22.34 -16.80 23.99
CA SER A 84 21.24 -17.13 24.89
C SER A 84 21.09 -18.64 25.13
N VAL A 85 22.18 -19.40 25.00
CA VAL A 85 22.22 -20.82 25.33
C VAL A 85 22.40 -20.95 26.85
N TRP A 86 21.37 -21.44 27.54
CA TRP A 86 21.42 -21.80 28.96
C TRP A 86 21.84 -23.26 29.13
#